data_AF-A0A9E4KQA5-F1
#
_entry.id   AF-A0A9E4KQA5-F1
#
_cell.length_a   1.000
_cell.length_b   1.000
_cell.length_c   1.000
_cell.angle_alpha   90.00
_cell.angle_beta   90.00
_cell.angle_gamma   90.00
#
_symmetry.space_group_name_H-M   'P 1'
#
loop_
_entity.id
_entity.type
_entity.pdbx_description
1 polymer ?
#
loop_
_entity_poly.entity_id
_entity_poly.type
_entity_poly.pdbx_seq_one_letter_code
_entity_poly.pdbx_strand_id
1 'polypeptide(L)'
;MKKLTFVSLEPRNAGFTAFVPMENLASVDDDPELLLRAVSTTYARYIGLMRSLKADTDNLRKKHIPIPARKVWELGDIIFDLRRELSQQAFELDGLYDHLVRDLGVKRKWLEKVIIFRRYLPRKAIIPESLPWGRCEKSTRKVAESLREAYIVDSET
;
A
#
# COMPACT_ATOMS: atom_id res chain seq x y z
N MET A 1 4.08 21.15 12.11
CA MET A 1 3.70 20.10 11.15
C MET A 1 3.24 20.78 9.88
N LYS A 2 3.77 20.39 8.71
CA LYS A 2 3.30 20.90 7.41
C LYS A 2 1.87 20.37 7.18
N LYS A 3 0.92 21.24 6.81
CA LYS A 3 -0.46 20.83 6.51
C LYS A 3 -0.44 19.94 5.26
N LEU A 4 -1.06 18.77 5.31
CA LEU A 4 -1.18 17.90 4.16
C LEU A 4 -2.34 18.36 3.27
N THR A 5 -2.13 18.33 1.97
CA THR A 5 -3.14 18.58 0.94
C THR A 5 -3.72 17.27 0.46
N PHE A 6 -5.04 17.14 0.54
CA PHE A 6 -5.74 15.97 -0.01
C PHE A 6 -5.76 16.03 -1.53
N VAL A 7 -5.34 14.94 -2.17
CA VAL A 7 -5.27 14.79 -3.62
C VAL A 7 -6.06 13.56 -4.06
N SER A 8 -6.84 13.71 -5.12
CA SER A 8 -7.47 12.61 -5.83
C SER A 8 -6.69 12.33 -7.12
N LEU A 9 -6.64 11.08 -7.55
CA LEU A 9 -6.02 10.69 -8.82
C LEU A 9 -7.01 9.90 -9.65
N GLU A 10 -7.06 10.20 -10.95
CA GLU A 10 -7.84 9.42 -11.91
C GLU A 10 -6.95 8.84 -13.00
N PRO A 11 -7.22 7.59 -13.44
CA PRO A 11 -6.49 7.00 -14.56
C PRO A 11 -6.82 7.77 -15.84
N ARG A 12 -5.79 8.21 -16.56
CA ARG A 12 -5.92 8.87 -17.86
C ARG A 12 -4.85 8.35 -18.81
N ASN A 13 -5.28 7.73 -19.91
CA ASN A 13 -4.40 7.04 -20.85
C ASN A 13 -3.49 6.02 -20.13
N ALA A 14 -2.17 6.14 -20.30
CA ALA A 14 -1.16 5.27 -19.69
C ALA A 14 -0.71 5.71 -18.27
N GLY A 15 -1.34 6.74 -17.69
CA GLY A 15 -0.90 7.32 -16.41
C GLY A 15 -2.06 7.76 -15.53
N PHE A 16 -1.77 8.72 -14.64
CA PHE A 16 -2.73 9.30 -13.71
C PHE A 16 -2.71 10.82 -13.83
N THR A 17 -3.86 11.44 -13.59
CA THR A 17 -3.99 12.90 -13.42
C THR A 17 -4.37 13.17 -11.97
N ALA A 18 -3.63 14.05 -11.31
CA ALA A 18 -3.90 14.47 -9.94
C ALA A 18 -4.83 15.69 -9.90
N PHE A 19 -5.75 15.69 -8.95
CA PHE A 19 -6.75 16.73 -8.72
C PHE A 19 -6.71 17.15 -7.26
N VAL A 20 -6.73 18.46 -7.03
CA VAL A 20 -6.78 19.06 -5.70
C VAL A 20 -7.86 20.14 -5.66
N PRO A 21 -8.56 20.32 -4.54
CA PRO A 21 -9.45 21.47 -4.34
C PRO A 21 -8.67 22.78 -4.55
N MET A 22 -9.23 23.73 -5.29
CA MET A 22 -8.57 25.00 -5.64
C MET A 22 -8.18 25.81 -4.39
N GLU A 23 -8.96 25.71 -3.33
CA GLU A 23 -8.71 26.28 -2.00
C GLU A 23 -7.41 25.77 -1.33
N ASN A 24 -6.91 24.60 -1.72
CA ASN A 24 -5.64 24.06 -1.22
C ASN A 24 -4.42 24.50 -2.05
N LEU A 25 -4.63 25.12 -3.22
CA LEU A 25 -3.56 25.63 -4.09
C LEU A 25 -3.14 27.05 -3.74
N ALA A 26 -3.99 27.82 -3.07
CA ALA A 26 -3.73 29.21 -2.70
C ALA A 26 -2.60 29.38 -1.64
N SER A 27 -2.12 28.29 -1.05
CA SER A 27 -1.11 28.28 0.02
C SER A 27 0.22 27.62 -0.39
N VAL A 28 0.47 27.42 -1.68
CA VAL A 28 1.64 26.70 -2.18
C VAL A 28 2.61 27.68 -2.83
N ASP A 29 3.80 27.84 -2.26
CA ASP A 29 4.85 28.71 -2.79
C ASP A 29 5.51 28.16 -4.08
N ASP A 30 5.35 26.86 -4.33
CA ASP A 30 5.86 26.15 -5.52
C ASP A 30 4.84 26.14 -6.67
N ASP A 31 5.31 25.90 -7.90
CA ASP A 31 4.46 25.69 -9.08
C ASP A 31 3.49 24.50 -8.86
N PRO A 32 2.17 24.75 -8.76
CA PRO A 32 1.17 23.72 -8.55
C PRO A 32 1.17 22.62 -9.59
N GLU A 33 1.47 22.95 -10.86
CA GLU A 33 1.45 21.99 -11.94
C GLU A 33 2.60 20.98 -11.80
N LEU A 34 3.79 21.47 -11.45
CA LEU A 34 4.96 20.61 -11.21
C LEU A 34 4.72 19.65 -10.04
N LEU A 35 4.11 20.13 -8.95
CA LEU A 35 3.76 19.29 -7.81
C LEU A 35 2.75 18.20 -8.17
N LEU A 36 1.67 18.55 -8.87
CA LEU A 36 0.65 17.58 -9.27
C LEU A 36 1.20 16.53 -10.25
N ARG A 37 2.11 16.91 -11.16
CA ARG A 37 2.83 15.98 -12.03
C ARG A 37 3.73 15.04 -11.22
N ALA A 38 4.44 15.54 -10.20
CA ALA A 38 5.27 14.74 -9.32
C ALA A 38 4.43 13.71 -8.55
N VAL A 39 3.31 14.13 -7.96
CA VAL A 39 2.35 13.25 -7.26
C VAL A 39 1.83 12.16 -8.20
N SER A 40 1.42 12.54 -9.42
CA SER A 40 0.93 11.60 -10.43
C SER A 40 1.99 10.56 -10.79
N THR A 41 3.24 10.98 -10.93
CA THR A 41 4.38 10.11 -11.25
C THR A 41 4.69 9.15 -10.11
N THR A 42 4.74 9.65 -8.86
CA THR A 42 4.90 8.83 -7.66
C THR A 42 3.80 7.78 -7.59
N TYR A 43 2.54 8.20 -7.69
CA TYR A 43 1.40 7.27 -7.62
C TYR A 43 1.45 6.21 -8.73
N ALA A 44 1.71 6.62 -9.99
CA ALA A 44 1.83 5.71 -11.13
C ALA A 44 2.90 4.63 -10.91
N ARG A 45 4.08 5.03 -10.43
CA ARG A 45 5.18 4.11 -10.11
C ARG A 45 4.76 3.07 -9.08
N TYR A 46 4.17 3.51 -7.97
CA TYR A 46 3.72 2.61 -6.90
C TYR A 46 2.60 1.67 -7.35
N ILE A 47 1.62 2.15 -8.12
CA ILE A 47 0.59 1.29 -8.72
C ILE A 47 1.21 0.25 -9.65
N GLY A 48 2.23 0.61 -10.44
CA GLY A 48 3.00 -0.33 -11.26
C GLY A 48 3.62 -1.47 -10.43
N LEU A 49 4.27 -1.14 -9.31
CA LEU A 49 4.85 -2.12 -8.39
C LEU A 49 3.78 -3.04 -7.78
N MET A 50 2.68 -2.46 -7.29
CA MET A 50 1.56 -3.22 -6.72
C MET A 50 0.91 -4.15 -7.74
N ARG A 51 0.74 -3.70 -8.99
CA ARG A 51 0.18 -4.52 -10.09
C ARG A 51 1.08 -5.70 -10.44
N SER A 52 2.40 -5.48 -10.49
CA SER A 52 3.37 -6.55 -10.71
C SER A 52 3.28 -7.64 -9.63
N LEU A 53 3.28 -7.22 -8.36
CA LEU A 53 3.17 -8.14 -7.23
C LEU A 53 1.80 -8.85 -7.19
N LYS A 54 0.73 -8.15 -7.54
CA LYS A 54 -0.60 -8.75 -7.68
C LYS A 54 -0.61 -9.82 -8.78
N ALA A 55 -0.03 -9.54 -9.95
CA ALA A 55 0.05 -10.49 -11.06
C ALA A 55 0.79 -11.77 -10.64
N ASP A 56 1.88 -11.66 -9.89
CA ASP A 56 2.57 -12.80 -9.27
C ASP A 56 1.63 -13.62 -8.38
N THR A 57 0.90 -12.97 -7.46
CA THR A 57 -0.02 -13.67 -6.55
C THR A 57 -1.19 -14.33 -7.28
N ASP A 58 -1.69 -13.71 -8.34
CA ASP A 58 -2.74 -14.28 -9.20
C ASP A 58 -2.22 -15.48 -9.98
N ASN A 59 -0.97 -15.44 -10.46
CA ASN A 59 -0.32 -16.57 -11.12
C ASN A 59 -0.13 -17.76 -10.18
N LEU A 60 0.29 -17.53 -8.93
CA LEU A 60 0.36 -18.60 -7.91
C LEU A 60 -1.02 -19.21 -7.66
N ARG A 61 -2.05 -18.38 -7.52
CA ARG A 61 -3.43 -18.82 -7.32
C ARG A 61 -3.92 -19.68 -8.49
N LYS A 62 -3.68 -19.26 -9.74
CA LYS A 62 -4.03 -20.04 -10.95
C LYS A 62 -3.35 -21.39 -11.01
N LYS A 63 -2.12 -21.50 -10.48
CA LYS A 63 -1.36 -22.74 -10.38
C LYS A 63 -1.72 -23.58 -9.15
N HIS A 64 -2.71 -23.16 -8.35
CA HIS A 64 -3.06 -23.77 -7.06
C HIS A 64 -1.88 -23.83 -6.06
N ILE A 65 -0.90 -22.93 -6.21
CA ILE A 65 0.23 -22.83 -5.29
C ILE A 65 -0.16 -21.89 -4.14
N PRO A 66 0.08 -22.27 -2.88
CA PRO A 66 -0.15 -21.39 -1.74
C PRO A 66 0.60 -20.07 -1.90
N ILE A 67 -0.11 -18.96 -1.76
CA ILE A 67 0.50 -17.63 -1.82
C ILE A 67 1.32 -17.41 -0.53
N PRO A 68 2.62 -17.09 -0.61
CA PRO A 68 3.42 -16.78 0.57
C PRO A 68 2.90 -15.53 1.29
N ALA A 69 2.79 -15.58 2.62
CA ALA A 69 2.36 -14.43 3.42
C ALA A 69 3.32 -13.23 3.26
N ARG A 70 4.61 -13.49 3.05
CA ARG A 70 5.62 -12.47 2.75
C ARG A 70 5.31 -11.64 1.50
N LYS A 71 4.77 -12.25 0.43
CA LYS A 71 4.37 -11.50 -0.79
C LYS A 71 3.17 -10.60 -0.51
N VAL A 72 2.24 -11.03 0.33
CA VAL A 72 1.11 -10.17 0.73
C VAL A 72 1.57 -9.03 1.63
N TRP A 73 2.55 -9.29 2.51
CA TRP A 73 3.17 -8.25 3.32
C TRP A 73 3.90 -7.21 2.47
N GLU A 74 4.66 -7.63 1.44
CA GLU A 74 5.35 -6.73 0.50
C GLU A 74 4.36 -5.75 -0.16
N LEU A 75 3.16 -6.22 -0.53
CA LEU A 75 2.14 -5.34 -1.08
C LEU A 75 1.72 -4.27 -0.07
N GLY A 76 1.54 -4.67 1.18
CA GLY A 76 1.27 -3.74 2.27
C GLY A 76 2.40 -2.74 2.48
N ASP A 77 3.65 -3.17 2.41
CA ASP A 77 4.82 -2.31 2.58
C ASP A 77 4.90 -1.25 1.47
N ILE A 78 4.67 -1.65 0.22
CA ILE A 78 4.57 -0.74 -0.94
C ILE A 78 3.46 0.31 -0.74
N ILE A 79 2.32 -0.04 -0.12
CA ILE A 79 1.25 0.91 0.21
C ILE A 79 1.71 1.92 1.26
N PHE A 80 2.43 1.47 2.30
CA PHE A 80 2.96 2.37 3.33
C PHE A 80 4.04 3.29 2.76
N ASP A 81 4.86 2.79 1.85
CA ASP A 81 5.88 3.56 1.15
C ASP A 81 5.25 4.64 0.26
N LEU A 82 4.21 4.31 -0.51
CA LEU A 82 3.43 5.29 -1.27
C LEU A 82 2.93 6.42 -0.38
N ARG A 83 2.30 6.09 0.75
CA ARG A 83 1.78 7.10 1.68
C ARG A 83 2.89 7.99 2.23
N ARG A 84 4.02 7.39 2.58
CA ARG A 84 5.18 8.13 3.13
C ARG A 84 5.75 9.10 2.09
N GLU A 85 5.90 8.65 0.85
CA GLU A 85 6.45 9.49 -0.21
C GLU A 85 5.50 10.63 -0.60
N LEU A 86 4.20 10.37 -0.69
CA LEU A 86 3.21 11.44 -0.89
C LEU A 86 3.22 12.43 0.27
N SER A 87 3.32 11.96 1.52
CA SER A 87 3.38 12.83 2.69
C SER A 87 4.64 13.71 2.69
N GLN A 88 5.77 13.22 2.17
CA GLN A 88 7.00 14.01 2.00
C GLN A 88 6.81 15.13 0.97
N GLN A 89 5.93 14.94 -0.01
CA GLN A 89 5.49 15.97 -0.97
C GLN A 89 4.35 16.85 -0.42
N ALA A 90 3.99 16.71 0.86
CA ALA A 90 2.85 17.37 1.51
C ALA A 90 1.47 16.97 0.96
N PHE A 91 1.34 15.77 0.40
CA PHE A 91 0.08 15.23 -0.12
C PHE A 91 -0.39 13.98 0.64
N GLU A 92 -1.71 13.80 0.71
CA GLU A 92 -2.33 12.54 1.12
C GLU A 92 -3.48 12.20 0.17
N LEU A 93 -3.67 10.91 -0.13
CA LEU A 93 -4.77 10.48 -1.00
C LEU A 93 -6.12 10.71 -0.33
N ASP A 94 -7.02 11.37 -1.03
CA ASP A 94 -8.43 11.45 -0.65
C ASP A 94 -9.10 10.10 -0.91
N GLY A 95 -9.24 9.27 0.12
CA GLY A 95 -9.77 7.92 -0.01
C GLY A 95 -8.76 6.91 -0.60
N LEU A 96 -7.71 6.61 0.16
CA LEU A 96 -6.69 5.58 -0.17
C LEU A 96 -7.31 4.26 -0.66
N TYR A 97 -8.29 3.74 0.08
CA TYR A 97 -8.89 2.44 -0.25
C TYR A 97 -9.61 2.46 -1.59
N ASP A 98 -10.28 3.55 -1.94
CA ASP A 98 -11.09 3.64 -3.15
C ASP A 98 -10.22 3.71 -4.39
N HIS A 99 -9.16 4.52 -4.32
CA HIS A 99 -8.09 4.58 -5.31
C HIS A 99 -7.46 3.20 -5.57
N LEU A 100 -7.02 2.52 -4.51
CA LEU A 100 -6.35 1.23 -4.65
C LEU A 100 -7.30 0.10 -5.09
N VAL A 101 -8.56 0.11 -4.64
CA VAL A 101 -9.58 -0.86 -5.10
C VAL A 101 -9.81 -0.72 -6.59
N ARG A 102 -10.00 0.51 -7.09
CA ARG A 102 -10.18 0.81 -8.51
C ARG A 102 -8.96 0.39 -9.32
N ASP A 103 -7.77 0.81 -8.90
CA ASP A 103 -6.57 0.72 -9.73
C ASP A 103 -5.88 -0.65 -9.71
N LEU A 104 -6.12 -1.44 -8.65
CA LEU A 104 -5.64 -2.82 -8.52
C LEU A 104 -6.70 -3.87 -8.87
N GLY A 105 -7.98 -3.49 -8.93
CA GLY A 105 -9.08 -4.42 -9.18
C GLY A 105 -9.23 -5.47 -8.07
N VAL A 106 -9.14 -5.06 -6.80
CA VAL A 106 -9.22 -5.95 -5.63
C VAL A 106 -10.40 -5.61 -4.73
N LYS A 107 -10.85 -6.58 -3.94
CA LYS A 107 -11.92 -6.33 -2.94
C LYS A 107 -11.37 -5.48 -1.80
N ARG A 108 -12.12 -4.46 -1.36
CA ARG A 108 -11.77 -3.59 -0.22
C ARG A 108 -11.38 -4.39 1.03
N LYS A 109 -12.18 -5.39 1.41
CA LYS A 109 -11.89 -6.28 2.55
C LYS A 109 -10.55 -7.01 2.46
N TRP A 110 -10.11 -7.36 1.24
CA TRP A 110 -8.80 -7.98 1.07
C TRP A 110 -7.69 -6.96 1.28
N LEU A 111 -7.83 -5.76 0.71
CA LEU A 111 -6.88 -4.65 0.90
C LEU A 111 -6.77 -4.23 2.38
N GLU A 112 -7.88 -4.19 3.12
CA GLU A 112 -7.89 -3.97 4.57
C GLU A 112 -7.00 -4.99 5.31
N LYS A 113 -7.11 -6.27 4.96
CA LYS A 113 -6.28 -7.32 5.55
C LYS A 113 -4.80 -7.15 5.20
N VAL A 114 -4.48 -6.78 3.96
CA VAL A 114 -3.10 -6.48 3.54
C VAL A 114 -2.51 -5.37 4.41
N ILE A 115 -3.23 -4.26 4.56
CA ILE A 115 -2.81 -3.10 5.35
C ILE A 115 -2.69 -3.46 6.84
N ILE A 116 -3.65 -4.21 7.39
CA ILE A 116 -3.58 -4.69 8.79
C ILE A 116 -2.36 -5.57 8.98
N PHE A 117 -2.14 -6.55 8.10
CA PHE A 117 -1.04 -7.49 8.22
C PHE A 117 0.32 -6.77 8.28
N ARG A 118 0.54 -5.81 7.36
CA ARG A 118 1.74 -4.97 7.37
C ARG A 118 1.82 -4.05 8.59
N ARG A 119 0.70 -3.49 9.05
CA ARG A 119 0.68 -2.57 10.20
C ARG A 119 1.21 -3.24 11.47
N TYR A 120 0.81 -4.49 11.70
CA TYR A 120 1.21 -5.24 12.89
C TYR A 120 2.58 -5.92 12.77
N LEU A 121 3.08 -6.08 11.55
CA LEU A 121 4.39 -6.67 11.27
C LEU A 121 5.30 -5.62 10.62
N PRO A 122 6.09 -4.86 11.39
CA PRO A 122 6.89 -3.76 10.84
C PRO A 122 8.02 -4.21 9.91
N ARG A 123 8.47 -5.46 10.04
CA ARG A 123 9.59 -6.03 9.28
C ARG A 123 9.18 -7.36 8.66
N LYS A 124 9.57 -7.58 7.40
CA LYS A 124 9.34 -8.83 6.67
C LYS A 124 9.93 -10.06 7.37
N ALA A 125 11.07 -9.89 8.04
CA ALA A 125 11.80 -10.96 8.72
C ALA A 125 10.98 -11.67 9.82
N ILE A 126 9.99 -10.99 10.39
CA ILE A 126 9.08 -11.53 11.42
C ILE A 126 8.18 -12.65 10.83
N ILE A 127 8.00 -12.67 9.51
CA ILE A 127 7.13 -13.64 8.84
C ILE A 127 7.97 -14.86 8.43
N PRO A 128 7.60 -16.09 8.83
CA PRO A 128 8.26 -17.30 8.35
C PRO A 128 8.16 -17.46 6.82
N GLU A 129 9.22 -17.96 6.17
CA GLU A 129 9.27 -18.09 4.71
C GLU A 129 8.19 -19.04 4.17
N SER A 130 7.93 -20.11 4.93
CA SER A 130 6.99 -21.17 4.59
C SER A 130 5.54 -20.82 4.93
N LEU A 131 5.24 -19.68 5.56
CA LEU A 131 3.89 -19.35 6.01
C LEU A 131 2.99 -18.97 4.83
N PRO A 132 1.92 -19.74 4.52
CA PRO A 132 0.99 -19.38 3.47
C PRO A 132 -0.02 -18.32 3.95
N TRP A 133 -0.35 -17.37 3.07
CA TRP A 133 -1.34 -16.31 3.32
C TRP A 133 -2.70 -16.84 3.74
N GLY A 134 -3.12 -18.00 3.21
CA GLY A 134 -4.41 -18.60 3.57
C GLY A 134 -4.56 -18.91 5.06
N ARG A 135 -3.45 -19.15 5.79
CA ARG A 135 -3.45 -19.31 7.25
C ARG A 135 -3.57 -17.99 8.00
N CYS A 136 -3.20 -16.88 7.37
CA CYS A 136 -3.29 -15.53 7.93
C CYS A 136 -4.63 -14.86 7.60
N GLU A 137 -5.26 -15.19 6.48
CA GLU A 137 -6.36 -14.39 5.91
C GLU A 137 -7.62 -14.31 6.78
N LYS A 138 -8.00 -15.39 7.48
CA LYS A 138 -9.25 -15.38 8.28
C LYS A 138 -9.14 -14.57 9.57
N SER A 139 -7.97 -14.62 10.21
CA SER A 139 -7.72 -14.00 11.52
C SER A 139 -6.50 -13.09 11.47
N THR A 140 -6.42 -12.24 10.43
CA THR A 140 -5.20 -11.52 10.02
C THR A 140 -4.54 -10.75 11.14
N ARG A 141 -5.32 -9.97 11.91
CA ARG A 141 -4.79 -9.21 13.05
C ARG A 141 -4.20 -10.13 14.12
N LYS A 142 -4.97 -11.12 14.58
CA LYS A 142 -4.53 -12.05 15.63
C LYS A 142 -3.26 -12.80 15.23
N VAL A 143 -3.20 -13.29 13.99
CA VAL A 143 -2.02 -13.98 13.48
C VAL A 143 -0.81 -13.04 13.41
N ALA A 144 -1.00 -11.80 12.97
CA ALA A 144 0.08 -10.81 12.92
C ALA A 144 0.61 -10.42 14.31
N GLU A 145 -0.28 -10.25 15.29
CA GLU A 145 0.07 -9.98 16.69
C GLU A 145 0.88 -11.15 17.28
N SER A 146 0.42 -12.40 17.11
CA SER A 146 1.14 -13.58 17.61
C SER A 146 2.51 -13.77 16.96
N LEU A 147 2.65 -13.50 15.66
CA LEU A 147 3.96 -13.55 14.99
C LEU A 147 4.92 -12.50 15.53
N ARG A 148 4.42 -11.28 15.81
CA ARG A 148 5.23 -10.22 16.40
C ARG A 148 5.69 -10.58 17.82
N GLU A 149 4.79 -11.13 18.64
CA GLU A 149 5.11 -11.56 20.01
C GLU A 149 6.17 -12.66 20.02
N ALA A 150 6.00 -13.71 19.20
CA ALA A 150 6.98 -14.79 19.08
C ALA A 150 8.37 -14.27 18.71
N TYR A 151 8.44 -13.34 17.75
CA TYR A 151 9.71 -12.74 17.32
C TYR A 151 10.40 -11.91 18.42
N ILE A 152 9.64 -11.23 19.28
CA ILE A 152 10.22 -10.46 20.39
C ILE A 152 10.87 -11.43 21.40
N VAL A 153 10.17 -12.51 21.76
CA VAL A 153 10.68 -13.53 22.68
C VAL A 153 11.97 -14.15 22.15
N ASP A 154 11.99 -14.55 20.89
CA ASP A 154 13.17 -15.16 20.26
C ASP A 154 14.37 -14.19 20.15
N SER A 155 14.12 -12.87 20.17
CA SER A 155 15.17 -11.85 20.11
C SER A 155 15.78 -11.49 21.46
N GLU A 156 15.16 -11.92 22.56
CA GLU A 156 15.59 -11.70 23.95
C GLU A 156 16.34 -12.91 24.54
N THR A 157 16.35 -14.04 23.84
CA THR A 157 17.06 -15.29 24.19
C THR A 157 18.29 -15.53 23.32
#